data_AF-A0A3R7XIT8-F1
#
_entry.id   AF-A0A3R7XIT8-F1
#
_cell.length_a   1.000
_cell.length_b   1.000
_cell.length_c   1.000
_cell.angle_alpha   90.00
_cell.angle_beta   90.00
_cell.angle_gamma   90.00
#
_symmetry.space_group_name_H-M   'P 1'
#
loop_
_entity.id
_entity.type
_entity.pdbx_description
1 polymer ?
#
loop_
_entity_poly.entity_id
_entity_poly.type
_entity_poly.pdbx_seq_one_letter_code
_entity_poly.pdbx_strand_id
1 'polypeptide(L)'
;TPIPENHGASDAGMALRIIRNGFRTVYEPQAKFYEYITSDLKQQRRQKIRRAARLLEATLYNKDMFSRKYGKFGILVYPLRFAMFFIVPTTFFASVILWSYVLSQIQVIYGILFVLLFFFVLISGKIRPNLLSSFIWHQLYLFVSLFHMFKDKHIWKAVEREKV
;
A
#
# COMPACT_ATOMS: atom_id res chain seq x y z
N THR A 1 -18.51 -9.93 -19.50
CA THR A 1 -18.85 -8.50 -19.41
C THR A 1 -17.57 -7.67 -19.38
N PRO A 2 -17.53 -6.50 -20.05
CA PRO A 2 -16.33 -5.68 -20.20
C PRO A 2 -15.74 -5.21 -18.86
N ILE A 3 -14.46 -4.83 -18.88
CA ILE A 3 -13.73 -4.31 -17.71
C ILE A 3 -14.27 -2.89 -17.43
N PRO A 4 -14.85 -2.59 -16.26
CA PRO A 4 -15.39 -1.27 -15.98
C PRO A 4 -14.27 -0.24 -15.93
N GLU A 5 -14.43 0.88 -16.65
CA GLU A 5 -13.39 1.91 -16.83
C GLU A 5 -13.15 2.76 -15.57
N ASN A 6 -14.18 2.92 -14.72
CA ASN A 6 -14.18 4.02 -13.75
C ASN A 6 -13.69 3.61 -12.35
N HIS A 7 -13.85 2.36 -11.94
CA HIS A 7 -13.48 1.90 -10.59
C HIS A 7 -12.79 0.54 -10.64
N GLY A 8 -11.51 0.50 -10.26
CA GLY A 8 -10.79 -0.76 -10.15
C GLY A 8 -10.41 -1.42 -11.48
N ALA A 9 -10.28 -0.69 -12.59
CA ALA A 9 -9.62 -1.11 -13.84
C ALA A 9 -8.09 -1.30 -13.65
N SER A 10 -7.72 -2.02 -12.59
CA SER A 10 -6.38 -2.45 -12.26
C SER A 10 -6.40 -3.96 -12.09
N ASP A 11 -5.25 -4.61 -12.24
CA ASP A 11 -5.12 -6.07 -12.14
C ASP A 11 -5.73 -6.62 -10.84
N ALA A 12 -5.62 -5.85 -9.75
CA ALA A 12 -6.22 -6.20 -8.47
C ALA A 12 -7.76 -6.20 -8.49
N GLY A 13 -8.40 -5.24 -9.17
CA GLY A 13 -9.85 -5.22 -9.32
C GLY A 13 -10.35 -6.34 -10.23
N MET A 14 -9.59 -6.65 -11.28
CA MET A 14 -9.85 -7.83 -12.12
C MET A 14 -9.79 -9.12 -11.31
N ALA A 15 -8.75 -9.30 -10.49
CA ALA A 15 -8.61 -10.46 -9.62
C ALA A 15 -9.78 -10.61 -8.64
N LEU A 16 -10.21 -9.51 -7.99
CA LEU A 16 -11.37 -9.53 -7.08
C LEU A 16 -12.67 -9.89 -7.81
N ARG A 17 -12.86 -9.42 -9.04
CA ARG A 17 -14.01 -9.76 -9.87
C ARG A 17 -14.03 -11.24 -10.26
N ILE A 18 -12.88 -11.80 -10.63
CA ILE A 18 -12.74 -13.24 -10.93
C ILE A 18 -13.15 -14.07 -9.71
N ILE A 19 -12.69 -13.70 -8.51
CA ILE A 19 -13.11 -14.34 -7.25
C ILE A 19 -14.61 -14.18 -7.02
N ARG A 20 -15.17 -12.98 -7.27
CA ARG A 20 -16.61 -12.73 -7.12
C ARG A 20 -17.46 -13.65 -8.01
N ASN A 21 -16.96 -13.97 -9.20
CA ASN A 21 -17.60 -14.87 -10.15
C ASN A 21 -17.43 -16.37 -9.78
N GLY A 22 -16.82 -16.69 -8.64
CA GLY A 22 -16.63 -18.07 -8.17
C GLY A 22 -15.37 -18.76 -8.70
N PHE A 23 -14.53 -18.05 -9.46
CA PHE A 23 -13.27 -18.59 -9.95
C PHE A 23 -12.14 -18.37 -8.94
N ARG A 24 -11.03 -19.07 -9.16
CA ARG A 24 -9.82 -18.97 -8.32
C ARG A 24 -8.78 -18.09 -9.00
N THR A 25 -8.19 -17.20 -8.22
CA THR A 25 -6.94 -16.52 -8.55
C THR A 25 -5.82 -17.13 -7.71
N VAL A 26 -4.74 -17.56 -8.37
CA VAL A 26 -3.63 -18.29 -7.76
C VAL A 26 -2.33 -17.57 -8.12
N TYR A 27 -1.40 -17.55 -7.18
CA TYR A 27 -0.04 -17.07 -7.42
C TYR A 27 0.77 -18.21 -8.05
N GLU A 28 1.31 -17.98 -9.25
CA GLU A 28 2.17 -18.92 -9.99
C GLU A 28 3.64 -18.49 -9.85
N PRO A 29 4.46 -19.14 -9.00
CA PRO A 29 5.85 -18.74 -8.76
C PRO A 29 6.76 -18.84 -9.98
N GLN A 30 6.40 -19.65 -10.98
CA GLN A 30 7.20 -19.84 -12.18
C GLN A 30 6.93 -18.76 -13.25
N ALA A 31 5.80 -18.06 -13.18
CA ALA A 31 5.44 -16.98 -14.10
C ALA A 31 6.21 -15.68 -13.76
N LYS A 32 7.46 -15.59 -14.22
CA LYS A 32 8.34 -14.43 -13.98
C LYS A 32 8.15 -13.36 -15.06
N PHE A 33 8.03 -12.11 -14.65
CA PHE A 33 8.02 -10.94 -15.54
C PHE A 33 8.91 -9.83 -14.97
N TYR A 34 9.43 -8.97 -15.85
CA TYR A 34 10.28 -7.84 -15.48
C TYR A 34 9.54 -6.54 -15.77
N GLU A 35 9.44 -5.67 -14.75
CA GLU A 35 8.85 -4.33 -14.88
C GLU A 35 9.98 -3.29 -14.96
N TYR A 36 9.92 -2.40 -15.96
CA TYR A 36 10.85 -1.28 -16.04
C TYR A 36 10.57 -0.27 -14.92
N ILE A 37 11.62 0.10 -14.19
CA ILE A 37 11.56 1.11 -13.13
C ILE A 37 12.35 2.32 -13.61
N THR A 38 11.69 3.47 -13.65
CA THR A 38 12.34 4.77 -13.94
C THR A 38 13.44 5.06 -12.92
N SER A 39 14.56 5.63 -13.37
CA SER A 39 15.66 6.06 -12.49
C SER A 39 15.26 7.25 -11.60
N ASP A 40 14.20 7.99 -11.96
CA ASP A 40 13.72 9.14 -11.19
C ASP A 40 12.89 8.71 -9.97
N LEU A 41 13.46 8.93 -8.78
CA LEU A 41 12.82 8.67 -7.49
C LEU A 41 11.47 9.40 -7.31
N LYS A 42 11.30 10.60 -7.87
CA LYS A 42 10.02 11.34 -7.77
C LYS A 42 8.94 10.63 -8.59
N GLN A 43 9.28 10.18 -9.79
CA GLN A 43 8.37 9.42 -10.64
C GLN A 43 8.04 8.06 -10.03
N GLN A 44 9.03 7.35 -9.48
CA GLN A 44 8.79 6.09 -8.76
C GLN A 44 7.82 6.30 -7.58
N ARG A 45 8.04 7.34 -6.75
CA ARG A 45 7.13 7.69 -5.63
C ARG A 45 5.71 7.95 -6.12
N ARG A 46 5.56 8.74 -7.19
CA ARG A 46 4.25 9.03 -7.79
C ARG A 46 3.55 7.76 -8.28
N GLN A 47 4.28 6.85 -8.92
CA GLN A 47 3.74 5.55 -9.36
C GLN A 47 3.31 4.68 -8.17
N LYS A 48 4.12 4.58 -7.11
CA LYS A 48 3.80 3.82 -5.90
C LYS A 48 2.55 4.34 -5.20
N ILE A 49 2.44 5.66 -5.01
CA ILE A 49 1.24 6.29 -4.43
C ILE A 49 0.01 6.05 -5.30
N ARG A 50 0.12 6.19 -6.63
CA ARG A 50 -1.00 5.91 -7.54
C ARG A 50 -1.46 4.45 -7.47
N ARG A 51 -0.52 3.50 -7.47
CA ARG A 51 -0.80 2.06 -7.37
C ARG A 51 -1.46 1.73 -6.03
N ALA A 52 -0.94 2.26 -4.93
CA ALA A 52 -1.51 2.11 -3.59
C ALA A 52 -2.94 2.68 -3.50
N ALA A 53 -3.19 3.88 -4.02
CA ALA A 53 -4.52 4.48 -4.06
C ALA A 53 -5.54 3.59 -4.81
N ARG A 54 -5.15 3.02 -5.96
CA ARG A 54 -6.03 2.11 -6.73
C ARG A 54 -6.29 0.78 -6.01
N LEU A 55 -5.29 0.25 -5.30
CA LEU A 55 -5.46 -0.94 -4.46
C LEU A 55 -6.43 -0.69 -3.30
N LEU A 56 -6.33 0.47 -2.66
CA LEU A 56 -7.24 0.90 -1.62
C LEU A 56 -8.66 1.04 -2.18
N GLU A 57 -8.82 1.73 -3.31
CA GLU A 57 -10.13 1.96 -3.96
C GLU A 57 -10.81 0.64 -4.30
N ALA A 58 -10.08 -0.28 -4.95
CA ALA A 58 -10.58 -1.61 -5.29
C ALA A 58 -10.96 -2.42 -4.04
N THR A 59 -10.22 -2.27 -2.93
CA THR A 59 -10.52 -2.98 -1.68
C THR A 59 -11.71 -2.35 -0.95
N LEU A 60 -11.93 -1.04 -1.07
CA LEU A 60 -13.09 -0.41 -0.47
C LEU A 60 -14.38 -0.72 -1.25
N TYR A 61 -14.28 -0.69 -2.59
CA TYR A 61 -15.40 -0.97 -3.49
C TYR A 61 -15.93 -2.40 -3.34
N ASN A 62 -15.05 -3.36 -3.05
CA ASN A 62 -15.41 -4.77 -2.88
C ASN A 62 -15.62 -5.16 -1.41
N LYS A 63 -15.96 -4.21 -0.51
CA LYS A 63 -16.17 -4.50 0.93
C LYS A 63 -17.27 -5.54 1.21
N ASP A 64 -18.19 -5.78 0.28
CA ASP A 64 -19.16 -6.87 0.36
C ASP A 64 -18.50 -8.26 0.37
N MET A 65 -17.22 -8.35 -0.04
CA MET A 65 -16.44 -9.58 -0.01
C MET A 65 -16.02 -10.04 1.39
N PHE A 66 -16.31 -9.26 2.43
CA PHE A 66 -16.32 -9.67 3.84
C PHE A 66 -17.48 -10.66 4.11
N SER A 67 -17.49 -11.80 3.43
CA SER A 67 -18.58 -12.76 3.50
C SER A 67 -18.08 -14.18 3.39
N ARG A 68 -18.71 -15.09 4.15
CA ARG A 68 -18.47 -16.53 4.08
C ARG A 68 -18.78 -17.11 2.69
N LYS A 69 -19.58 -16.41 1.87
CA LYS A 69 -19.88 -16.77 0.47
C LYS A 69 -18.62 -17.00 -0.36
N TYR A 70 -17.53 -16.29 -0.07
CA TYR A 70 -16.27 -16.39 -0.79
C TYR A 70 -15.26 -17.35 -0.12
N GLY A 71 -15.72 -18.22 0.79
CA GLY A 71 -14.90 -19.22 1.48
C GLY A 71 -13.73 -18.61 2.27
N LYS A 72 -12.56 -19.26 2.23
CA LYS A 72 -11.34 -18.80 2.92
C LYS A 72 -10.92 -17.39 2.48
N PHE A 73 -11.23 -17.00 1.25
CA PHE A 73 -10.91 -15.66 0.78
C PHE A 73 -11.67 -14.60 1.57
N GLY A 74 -12.99 -14.71 1.69
CA GLY A 74 -13.82 -13.71 2.38
C GLY A 74 -13.66 -13.67 3.90
N ILE A 75 -13.20 -14.77 4.52
CA ILE A 75 -13.06 -14.88 5.98
C ILE A 75 -11.64 -14.59 6.47
N LEU A 76 -10.61 -14.90 5.68
CA LEU A 76 -9.21 -14.77 6.10
C LEU A 76 -8.44 -13.78 5.23
N VAL A 77 -8.41 -14.01 3.91
CA VAL A 77 -7.55 -13.23 3.00
C VAL A 77 -8.03 -11.79 2.86
N TYR A 78 -9.34 -11.59 2.68
CA TYR A 78 -9.92 -10.28 2.48
C TYR A 78 -9.85 -9.40 3.74
N PRO A 79 -10.18 -9.91 4.94
CA PRO A 79 -9.98 -9.14 6.17
C PRO A 79 -8.52 -8.77 6.43
N LEU A 80 -7.57 -9.69 6.19
CA LEU A 80 -6.14 -9.38 6.32
C LEU A 80 -5.71 -8.30 5.32
N ARG A 81 -6.15 -8.40 4.06
CA ARG A 81 -5.89 -7.37 3.04
C ARG A 81 -6.42 -6.01 3.47
N PHE A 82 -7.66 -5.96 3.97
CA PHE A 82 -8.26 -4.72 4.46
C PHE A 82 -7.48 -4.15 5.65
N ALA A 83 -7.13 -5.00 6.63
CA ALA A 83 -6.34 -4.57 7.77
C ALA A 83 -4.97 -4.01 7.35
N MET A 84 -4.25 -4.71 6.46
CA MET A 84 -2.94 -4.27 5.95
C MET A 84 -3.00 -2.94 5.20
N PHE A 85 -4.10 -2.66 4.51
CA PHE A 85 -4.24 -1.46 3.69
C PHE A 85 -4.77 -0.25 4.46
N PHE A 86 -5.67 -0.44 5.42
CA PHE A 86 -6.35 0.67 6.12
C PHE A 86 -5.93 0.80 7.58
N ILE A 87 -5.83 -0.32 8.30
CA ILE A 87 -5.60 -0.33 9.74
C ILE A 87 -4.11 -0.21 10.05
N VAL A 88 -3.27 -1.07 9.47
CA VAL A 88 -1.83 -1.12 9.75
C VAL A 88 -1.12 0.22 9.50
N PRO A 89 -1.28 0.91 8.35
CA PRO A 89 -0.56 2.17 8.13
C PRO A 89 -0.99 3.27 9.12
N THR A 90 -2.28 3.34 9.48
CA THR A 90 -2.78 4.35 10.42
C THR A 90 -2.32 4.06 11.85
N THR A 91 -2.44 2.81 12.31
CA THR A 91 -1.99 2.40 13.65
C THR A 91 -0.48 2.43 13.78
N PHE A 92 0.27 2.19 12.71
CA PHE A 92 1.73 2.31 12.70
C PHE A 92 2.20 3.74 13.00
N PHE A 93 1.65 4.75 12.32
CA PHE A 93 2.04 6.15 12.61
C PHE A 93 1.49 6.63 13.94
N ALA A 94 0.28 6.20 14.33
CA ALA A 94 -0.26 6.49 15.65
C ALA A 94 0.61 5.89 16.77
N SER A 95 1.13 4.68 16.59
CA SER A 95 1.99 4.04 17.60
C SER A 95 3.31 4.76 17.77
N VAL A 96 3.91 5.32 16.71
CA VAL A 96 5.12 6.14 16.81
C VAL A 96 4.88 7.37 17.70
N ILE A 97 3.73 8.04 17.53
CA ILE A 97 3.34 9.20 18.35
C ILE A 97 3.10 8.77 19.81
N LEU A 98 2.34 7.70 20.01
CA LEU A 98 2.00 7.20 21.35
C LEU A 98 3.25 6.73 22.12
N TRP A 99 4.16 6.00 21.47
CA TRP A 99 5.42 5.57 22.10
C TRP A 99 6.32 6.75 22.45
N SER A 100 6.42 7.76 21.57
CA SER A 100 7.12 9.00 21.89
C SER A 100 6.52 9.68 23.12
N TYR A 101 5.19 9.73 23.21
CA TYR A 101 4.49 10.33 24.36
C TYR A 101 4.73 9.54 25.64
N VAL A 102 4.53 8.22 25.64
CA VAL A 102 4.75 7.35 26.80
C VAL A 102 6.18 7.45 27.32
N LEU A 103 7.18 7.43 26.43
CA LEU A 103 8.59 7.56 26.83
C LEU A 103 8.88 8.95 27.43
N SER A 104 8.24 10.01 26.91
CA SER A 104 8.39 11.36 27.45
C SER A 104 7.85 11.52 28.87
N GLN A 105 6.85 10.71 29.28
CA GLN A 105 6.33 10.69 30.65
C GLN A 105 7.34 10.11 31.66
N ILE A 106 8.24 9.24 31.20
CA ILE A 106 9.33 8.71 32.04
C ILE A 106 10.44 9.76 32.12
N GLN A 107 10.96 10.16 30.96
CA GLN A 107 11.87 11.30 30.81
C GLN A 107 11.74 11.88 29.40
N VAL A 108 11.68 13.22 29.30
CA VAL A 108 11.51 13.93 28.02
C VAL A 108 12.55 13.51 26.98
N ILE A 109 13.80 13.27 27.41
CA ILE A 109 14.88 12.87 26.51
C ILE A 109 14.61 11.53 25.79
N TYR A 110 13.93 10.57 26.43
CA TYR A 110 13.61 9.28 25.82
C TYR A 110 12.61 9.41 24.68
N GLY A 111 11.61 10.30 24.82
CA GLY A 111 10.69 10.62 23.73
C GLY A 111 11.41 11.23 22.53
N ILE A 112 12.31 12.18 22.78
CA ILE A 112 13.12 12.82 21.72
C ILE A 112 14.02 11.80 21.02
N LEU A 113 14.74 10.97 21.79
CA LEU A 113 15.62 9.94 21.24
C LEU A 113 14.84 8.92 20.39
N PHE A 114 13.63 8.54 20.80
CA PHE A 114 12.78 7.64 20.03
C PHE A 114 12.39 8.24 18.67
N VAL A 115 12.00 9.52 18.63
CA VAL A 115 11.67 10.21 17.37
C VAL A 115 12.91 10.34 16.48
N LEU A 116 14.06 10.71 17.05
CA LEU A 116 15.32 10.78 16.32
C LEU A 116 15.71 9.41 15.73
N LEU A 117 15.56 8.34 16.50
CA LEU A 117 15.80 6.97 16.04
C LEU A 117 14.86 6.61 14.88
N PHE A 118 13.57 6.95 14.98
CA PHE A 118 12.61 6.70 13.90
C PHE A 118 13.02 7.40 12.60
N PHE A 119 13.38 8.69 12.66
CA PHE A 119 13.86 9.43 11.48
C PHE A 119 15.20 8.89 10.96
N PHE A 120 16.09 8.48 11.85
CA PHE A 120 17.35 7.84 11.47
C PHE A 120 17.10 6.55 10.66
N VAL A 121 16.22 5.67 11.14
CA VAL A 121 15.84 4.45 10.41
C VAL A 121 15.18 4.80 9.07
N LEU A 122 14.28 5.80 9.03
CA LEU A 122 13.65 6.23 7.79
C LEU A 122 14.68 6.71 6.74
N ILE A 123 15.68 7.48 7.15
CA ILE A 123 16.72 8.05 6.27
C ILE A 123 17.76 7.00 5.87
N SER A 124 18.03 6.02 6.73
CA SER A 124 19.06 4.99 6.50
C SER A 124 18.90 4.26 5.15
N GLY A 125 17.67 4.06 4.69
CA GLY A 125 17.36 3.43 3.39
C GLY A 125 17.85 4.22 2.17
N LYS A 126 18.11 5.53 2.30
CA LYS A 126 18.73 6.33 1.25
C LYS A 126 20.23 6.08 1.11
N ILE A 127 20.90 5.72 2.22
CA ILE A 127 22.33 5.44 2.26
C ILE A 127 22.56 3.99 1.79
N ARG A 128 21.82 3.04 2.37
CA ARG A 128 21.83 1.63 1.99
C ARG A 128 20.42 1.06 2.00
N PRO A 129 19.97 0.38 0.92
CA PRO A 129 18.67 -0.26 0.89
C PRO A 129 18.53 -1.23 2.07
N ASN A 130 17.49 -1.07 2.86
CA ASN A 130 17.22 -1.95 4.00
C ASN A 130 15.72 -2.18 4.16
N LEU A 131 15.38 -3.30 4.80
CA LEU A 131 14.00 -3.75 4.95
C LEU A 131 13.17 -2.81 5.83
N LEU A 132 13.74 -2.30 6.93
CA LEU A 132 13.03 -1.44 7.88
C LEU A 132 12.63 -0.10 7.25
N SER A 133 13.59 0.62 6.66
CA SER A 133 13.32 1.88 5.95
C SER A 133 12.34 1.64 4.80
N SER A 134 12.51 0.56 4.03
CA SER A 134 11.58 0.21 2.94
C SER A 134 10.17 -0.01 3.47
N PHE A 135 10.02 -0.74 4.58
CA PHE A 135 8.74 -0.97 5.24
C PHE A 135 8.10 0.37 5.67
N ILE A 136 8.85 1.26 6.34
CA ILE A 136 8.33 2.58 6.76
C ILE A 136 7.90 3.41 5.54
N TRP A 137 8.70 3.44 4.48
CA TRP A 137 8.33 4.13 3.23
C TRP A 137 7.05 3.54 2.61
N HIS A 138 6.87 2.22 2.65
CA HIS A 138 5.64 1.58 2.16
C HIS A 138 4.42 1.91 3.03
N GLN A 139 4.57 1.97 4.36
CA GLN A 139 3.51 2.46 5.24
C GLN A 139 3.16 3.92 4.94
N LEU A 140 4.17 4.77 4.71
CA LEU A 140 3.95 6.17 4.34
C LEU A 140 3.20 6.29 3.01
N TYR A 141 3.56 5.51 1.98
CA TYR A 141 2.84 5.53 0.71
C TYR A 141 1.38 5.09 0.87
N LEU A 142 1.11 4.04 1.64
CA LEU A 142 -0.26 3.61 1.92
C LEU A 142 -1.04 4.69 2.68
N PHE A 143 -0.44 5.24 3.75
CA PHE A 143 -1.06 6.29 4.56
C PHE A 143 -1.40 7.54 3.75
N VAL A 144 -0.44 8.06 2.96
CA VAL A 144 -0.69 9.20 2.07
C VAL A 144 -1.75 8.86 1.02
N SER A 145 -1.78 7.62 0.53
CA SER A 145 -2.75 7.18 -0.48
C SER A 145 -4.19 7.12 0.03
N LEU A 146 -4.41 6.92 1.34
CA LEU A 146 -5.76 6.99 1.94
C LEU A 146 -6.45 8.32 1.63
N PHE A 147 -5.71 9.43 1.70
CA PHE A 147 -6.23 10.77 1.41
C PHE A 147 -6.32 11.09 -0.10
N HIS A 148 -5.68 10.28 -0.94
CA HIS A 148 -5.64 10.49 -2.39
C HIS A 148 -6.53 9.54 -3.18
N MET A 149 -7.11 8.53 -2.52
CA MET A 149 -7.90 7.47 -3.16
C MET A 149 -9.11 8.01 -3.94
N PHE A 150 -9.78 9.04 -3.42
CA PHE A 150 -10.95 9.67 -4.05
C PHE A 150 -10.61 10.86 -4.95
N LYS A 151 -9.33 11.22 -5.10
CA LYS A 151 -8.92 12.26 -6.05
C LYS A 151 -8.78 11.63 -7.42
N ASP A 152 -9.70 11.97 -8.32
CA ASP A 152 -9.67 11.52 -9.70
C ASP A 152 -8.37 11.91 -10.39
N LYS A 153 -7.48 10.91 -10.51
CA LYS A 153 -6.30 10.98 -11.37
C LYS A 153 -6.48 10.00 -12.54
N HIS A 154 -7.66 10.06 -13.17
CA HIS A 154 -8.01 9.28 -14.37
C HIS A 154 -7.08 9.55 -15.57
N ILE A 155 -6.29 10.63 -15.53
CA ILE A 155 -5.31 10.93 -16.55
C ILE A 155 -4.08 10.02 -16.36
N TRP A 156 -4.11 8.85 -17.01
CA TRP A 156 -2.91 8.08 -17.33
C TRP A 156 -2.03 8.93 -18.26
N LYS A 157 -1.18 9.77 -17.67
CA LYS A 157 0.02 10.22 -18.38
C LYS A 157 0.96 9.02 -18.40
N ALA A 158 1.22 8.48 -19.60
CA ALA A 158 2.32 7.56 -19.80
C ALA A 158 3.55 8.21 -19.17
N VAL A 159 4.17 7.54 -18.22
CA VAL A 159 5.52 7.93 -17.81
C VAL A 159 6.36 7.55 -19.01
N GLU A 160 6.93 8.55 -19.67
CA GLU A 160 7.75 8.34 -20.87
C GLU A 160 8.76 7.24 -20.55
N ARG A 161 8.64 6.14 -21.28
CA ARG A 161 9.66 5.11 -21.28
C ARG A 161 10.78 5.71 -22.11
N GLU A 162 11.69 6.45 -21.49
CA GLU A 162 12.98 6.69 -22.13
C GLU A 162 13.55 5.30 -22.42
N LYS A 163 13.57 4.97 -23.72
CA LYS A 163 14.29 3.81 -24.22
C LYS A 163 15.75 4.12 -24.01
N VAL A 164 16.34 3.50 -22.99
CA VAL A 164 17.80 3.37 -22.89
C VAL A 164 18.20 2.20 -23.76
#